data_AF-A7HEC3-F1
#
_entry.id   AF-A7HEC3-F1
#
_cell.length_a   1.000
_cell.length_b   1.000
_cell.length_c   1.000
_cell.angle_alpha   90.00
_cell.angle_beta   90.00
_cell.angle_gamma   90.00
#
_symmetry.space_group_name_H-M   'P 1'
#
loop_
_entity.id
_entity.type
_entity.pdbx_description
1 polymer ?
#
loop_
_entity_poly.entity_id
_entity_poly.type
_entity_poly.pdbx_seq_one_letter_code
_entity_poly.pdbx_strand_id
1 'polypeptide(L)'
;MLDRPHQENRNGARGNNRRRRQRPARGPGGRREERITLTEEGVPAATPDATPVSPVVFVSDEARARYPWIPGRVIAGSVWRGPDHTRVRVDENGNAAPWKTVRRAG
;
A
#
# COMPACT_ATOMS: atom_id res chain seq x y z
N MET A 1 47.70 3.10 -3.27
CA MET A 1 46.63 3.21 -2.26
C MET A 1 46.20 4.66 -2.24
N LEU A 2 44.93 4.95 -2.57
CA LEU A 2 44.39 6.31 -2.71
C LEU A 2 43.78 6.76 -1.38
N ASP A 3 44.35 7.82 -0.80
CA ASP A 3 43.87 8.46 0.41
C ASP A 3 42.68 9.41 0.14
N ARG A 4 41.71 9.34 1.05
CA ARG A 4 40.36 9.92 1.00
C ARG A 4 40.36 11.30 1.69
N PRO A 5 40.05 12.42 1.00
CA PRO A 5 39.73 13.65 1.71
C PRO A 5 38.25 13.68 2.13
N HIS A 6 38.08 13.46 3.43
CA HIS A 6 37.29 14.25 4.39
C HIS A 6 36.30 15.29 3.79
N GLN A 7 35.01 15.05 4.01
CA GLN A 7 33.89 15.91 3.61
C GLN A 7 33.65 16.96 4.70
N GLU A 8 33.99 18.22 4.43
CA GLU A 8 33.83 19.35 5.36
C GLU A 8 32.39 19.88 5.37
N ASN A 9 31.78 19.76 6.54
CA ASN A 9 30.45 20.21 6.89
C ASN A 9 30.50 21.68 7.33
N ARG A 10 30.09 22.63 6.47
CA ARG A 10 29.93 24.04 6.85
C ARG A 10 28.46 24.39 7.09
N ASN A 11 28.13 24.44 8.38
CA ASN A 11 26.92 25.01 8.93
C ASN A 11 26.81 26.52 8.65
N GLY A 12 25.71 26.93 8.02
CA GLY A 12 25.20 28.31 8.04
C GLY A 12 23.86 28.35 8.79
N ALA A 13 23.92 28.64 10.08
CA ALA A 13 22.77 28.70 10.98
C ALA A 13 21.96 30.00 10.83
N ARG A 14 20.63 29.93 10.98
CA ARG A 14 19.80 30.68 11.97
C ARG A 14 18.33 30.79 11.53
N GLY A 15 17.48 29.97 12.15
CA GLY A 15 16.02 30.07 12.13
C GLY A 15 15.48 29.43 13.40
N ASN A 16 15.58 30.18 14.50
CA ASN A 16 15.30 29.73 15.85
C ASN A 16 13.79 29.72 16.15
N ASN A 17 13.40 28.89 17.12
CA ASN A 17 12.18 28.90 17.93
C ASN A 17 10.90 28.11 17.51
N ARG A 18 10.69 27.05 18.31
CA ARG A 18 9.48 26.78 19.11
C ARG A 18 8.21 26.37 18.37
N ARG A 19 8.17 25.11 17.94
CA ARG A 19 6.95 24.29 18.02
C ARG A 19 7.23 22.88 18.56
N ARG A 20 7.91 22.80 19.71
CA ARG A 20 7.73 21.66 20.63
C ARG A 20 6.34 21.79 21.26
N ARG A 21 5.31 21.35 20.54
CA ARG A 21 3.99 21.12 21.12
C ARG A 21 3.57 19.69 20.80
N GLN A 22 3.53 18.90 21.86
CA GLN A 22 2.61 17.78 22.08
C GLN A 22 2.84 16.53 21.24
N ARG A 23 3.69 15.64 21.75
CA ARG A 23 3.30 14.22 21.82
C ARG A 23 3.07 13.88 23.29
N PRO A 24 1.83 13.62 23.73
CA PRO A 24 1.66 12.91 24.99
C PRO A 24 2.38 11.57 24.86
N ALA A 25 3.20 11.27 25.86
CA ALA A 25 3.82 9.97 25.99
C ALA A 25 2.71 8.92 25.95
N ARG A 26 2.73 8.07 24.92
CA ARG A 26 1.88 6.89 24.86
C ARG A 26 2.34 6.02 26.01
N GLY A 27 1.62 6.09 27.13
CA GLY A 27 1.84 5.20 28.27
C GLY A 27 1.76 3.74 27.81
N PRO A 28 2.26 2.78 28.60
CA PRO A 28 2.16 1.37 28.28
C PRO A 28 0.68 0.98 28.30
N GLY A 29 0.01 1.14 27.16
CA GLY A 29 -1.29 0.54 26.92
C GLY A 29 -1.06 -0.96 26.99
N GLY A 30 -1.52 -1.58 28.07
CA GLY A 30 -1.50 -3.02 28.23
C GLY A 30 -2.11 -3.66 26.99
N ARG A 31 -1.26 -4.22 26.14
CA ARG A 31 -1.70 -5.16 25.12
C ARG A 31 -2.28 -6.34 25.89
N ARG A 32 -3.61 -6.45 25.92
CA ARG A 32 -4.23 -7.77 26.06
C ARG A 32 -3.64 -8.61 24.94
N GLU A 33 -2.91 -9.64 25.29
CA GLU A 33 -2.52 -10.69 24.35
C GLU A 33 -3.81 -11.35 23.89
N GLU A 34 -4.33 -10.91 22.74
CA GLU A 34 -5.39 -11.63 22.05
C GLU A 34 -4.83 -13.01 21.71
N ARG A 35 -5.33 -14.03 22.40
CA ARG A 35 -4.94 -15.42 22.14
C ARG A 35 -5.33 -15.75 20.71
N ILE A 36 -4.34 -15.98 19.86
CA ILE A 36 -4.55 -16.44 18.49
C ILE A 36 -5.15 -17.85 18.58
N THR A 37 -6.40 -18.00 18.16
CA THR A 37 -7.02 -19.33 18.03
C THR A 37 -6.29 -20.10 16.95
N LEU A 38 -5.78 -21.29 17.27
CA LEU A 38 -5.15 -22.19 16.32
C LEU A 38 -6.15 -23.28 15.88
N THR A 39 -6.02 -23.77 14.66
CA THR A 39 -6.70 -24.97 14.17
C THR A 39 -6.04 -26.22 14.77
N GLU A 40 -6.62 -27.41 14.51
CA GLU A 40 -6.09 -28.69 14.99
C GLU A 40 -4.67 -28.98 14.46
N GLU A 41 -4.33 -28.41 13.31
CA GLU A 41 -3.00 -28.45 12.68
C GLU A 41 -2.02 -27.42 13.27
N GLY A 42 -2.44 -26.63 14.27
CA GLY A 42 -1.60 -25.63 14.94
C GLY A 42 -1.40 -24.33 14.14
N VAL A 43 -2.15 -24.10 13.08
CA VAL A 43 -2.09 -22.85 12.30
C VAL A 43 -3.14 -21.84 12.79
N PRO A 44 -2.89 -20.52 12.73
CA PRO A 44 -3.89 -19.51 13.10
C PRO A 44 -5.20 -19.72 12.32
N ALA A 45 -6.28 -19.95 13.04
CA ALA A 45 -7.61 -20.01 12.45
C ALA A 45 -7.98 -18.63 11.91
N ALA A 46 -8.47 -18.57 10.67
CA ALA A 46 -9.06 -17.35 10.14
C ALA A 46 -10.23 -16.95 11.05
N THR A 47 -10.19 -15.73 11.59
CA THR A 47 -11.31 -15.22 12.38
C THR A 47 -12.56 -15.12 11.49
N PRO A 48 -13.77 -15.34 12.02
CA PRO A 48 -15.00 -15.16 11.24
C PRO A 48 -15.20 -13.72 10.75
N ASP A 49 -14.48 -12.75 11.33
CA ASP A 49 -14.41 -11.34 10.93
C ASP A 49 -13.23 -11.03 9.99
N ALA A 50 -12.58 -12.07 9.43
CA ALA A 50 -11.48 -11.86 8.49
C ALA A 50 -11.99 -11.16 7.22
N THR A 51 -11.29 -10.09 6.81
CA THR A 51 -11.59 -9.39 5.55
C THR A 51 -11.62 -10.39 4.40
N PRO A 52 -12.67 -10.40 3.55
CA PRO A 52 -12.74 -11.30 2.41
C PRO A 52 -11.48 -11.17 1.54
N VAL A 53 -10.88 -12.31 1.20
CA VAL A 53 -9.72 -12.34 0.30
C VAL A 53 -10.20 -11.95 -1.09
N SER A 54 -9.64 -10.88 -1.66
CA SER A 54 -9.97 -10.47 -3.03
C SER A 54 -9.46 -11.52 -4.02
N PRO A 55 -10.30 -11.97 -4.98
CA PRO A 55 -9.93 -13.05 -5.89
C PRO A 55 -8.81 -12.62 -6.84
N VAL A 56 -7.97 -13.58 -7.24
CA VAL A 56 -6.97 -13.40 -8.30
C VAL A 56 -7.62 -13.76 -9.64
N VAL A 57 -7.61 -12.84 -10.58
CA VAL A 57 -8.26 -12.95 -11.89
C VAL A 57 -7.23 -12.87 -13.03
N PHE A 58 -7.56 -13.48 -14.17
CA PHE A 58 -6.83 -13.27 -15.41
C PHE A 58 -7.41 -12.06 -16.14
N VAL A 59 -6.54 -11.18 -16.63
CA VAL A 59 -6.95 -9.99 -17.39
C VAL A 59 -7.30 -10.41 -18.81
N SER A 60 -8.47 -9.97 -19.30
CA SER A 60 -8.94 -10.33 -20.64
C SER A 60 -8.00 -9.84 -21.74
N ASP A 61 -7.97 -10.55 -22.86
CA ASP A 61 -7.12 -10.17 -23.99
C ASP A 61 -7.53 -8.81 -24.57
N GLU A 62 -8.82 -8.47 -24.57
CA GLU A 62 -9.29 -7.13 -24.98
C GLU A 62 -8.84 -6.03 -24.01
N ALA A 63 -8.74 -6.34 -22.72
CA ALA A 63 -8.21 -5.40 -21.73
C ALA A 63 -6.70 -5.23 -21.89
N ARG A 64 -5.95 -6.32 -22.13
CA ARG A 64 -4.51 -6.27 -22.40
C ARG A 64 -4.17 -5.60 -23.73
N ALA A 65 -5.01 -5.75 -24.75
CA ALA A 65 -4.85 -5.04 -26.01
C ALA A 65 -5.00 -3.52 -25.81
N ARG A 66 -5.92 -3.09 -24.94
CA ARG A 66 -6.14 -1.68 -24.61
C ARG A 66 -5.11 -1.12 -23.62
N TYR A 67 -4.65 -1.94 -22.68
CA TYR A 67 -3.76 -1.56 -21.58
C TYR A 67 -2.60 -2.56 -21.46
N PRO A 68 -1.63 -2.55 -22.39
CA PRO A 68 -0.60 -3.59 -22.51
C PRO A 68 0.38 -3.66 -21.33
N TRP A 69 0.44 -2.64 -20.48
CA TRP A 69 1.27 -2.62 -19.28
C TRP A 69 0.64 -3.32 -18.06
N ILE A 70 -0.63 -3.72 -18.14
CA ILE A 70 -1.29 -4.45 -17.05
C ILE A 70 -0.84 -5.92 -17.09
N PRO A 71 -0.39 -6.51 -15.97
CA PRO A 71 -0.04 -7.93 -15.91
C PRO A 71 -1.22 -8.82 -16.28
N GLY A 72 -0.95 -9.98 -16.89
CA GLY A 72 -2.00 -10.91 -17.28
C GLY A 72 -2.77 -11.55 -16.11
N ARG A 73 -2.24 -11.47 -14.89
CA ARG A 73 -2.87 -12.01 -13.68
C ARG A 73 -2.74 -11.01 -12.54
N VAL A 74 -3.88 -10.61 -11.96
CA VAL A 74 -3.94 -9.54 -10.95
C VAL A 74 -5.00 -9.85 -9.89
N ILE A 75 -5.01 -9.10 -8.80
CA ILE A 75 -6.09 -9.15 -7.79
C ILE A 75 -7.27 -8.31 -8.29
N ALA A 76 -8.49 -8.85 -8.24
CA ALA A 76 -9.70 -8.12 -8.57
C ALA A 76 -9.82 -6.83 -7.74
N GLY A 77 -10.23 -5.74 -8.38
CA GLY A 77 -10.32 -4.42 -7.77
C GLY A 77 -9.01 -3.64 -7.72
N SER A 78 -7.86 -4.25 -8.07
CA SER A 78 -6.56 -3.57 -8.11
C SER A 78 -6.53 -2.43 -9.13
N VAL A 79 -5.75 -1.39 -8.83
CA VAL A 79 -5.57 -0.21 -9.68
C VAL A 79 -4.15 -0.17 -10.19
N TRP A 80 -4.00 -0.18 -11.49
CA TRP A 80 -2.72 -0.14 -12.19
C TRP A 80 -2.51 1.24 -12.80
N ARG A 81 -1.26 1.70 -12.76
CA ARG A 81 -0.84 2.97 -13.36
C ARG A 81 -0.15 2.67 -14.67
N GLY A 82 -0.62 3.31 -15.72
CA GLY A 82 0.01 3.26 -17.02
C GLY A 82 0.93 4.44 -17.28
N PRO A 83 1.45 4.50 -18.52
CA PRO A 83 1.98 5.72 -19.10
C PRO A 83 0.98 6.89 -19.00
N ASP A 84 1.49 8.12 -19.06
CA ASP A 84 0.68 9.35 -19.06
C ASP A 84 -0.21 9.53 -17.82
N HIS A 85 0.23 8.97 -16.69
CA HIS A 85 -0.49 9.00 -15.41
C HIS A 85 -1.90 8.39 -15.47
N THR A 86 -2.19 7.60 -16.49
CA THR A 86 -3.46 6.88 -16.62
C THR A 86 -3.61 5.87 -15.49
N ARG A 87 -4.83 5.72 -14.98
CA ARG A 87 -5.16 4.76 -13.92
C ARG A 87 -6.29 3.87 -14.41
N VAL A 88 -6.14 2.58 -14.21
CA VAL A 88 -7.09 1.58 -14.67
C VAL A 88 -7.39 0.61 -13.53
N ARG A 89 -8.67 0.31 -13.31
CA ARG A 89 -9.12 -0.72 -12.36
C ARG A 89 -9.38 -2.01 -13.12
N VAL A 90 -9.01 -3.15 -12.54
CA VAL A 90 -9.47 -4.47 -13.01
C VAL A 90 -10.64 -4.93 -12.15
N ASP A 91 -11.72 -5.41 -12.76
CA ASP A 91 -12.89 -5.96 -12.06
C ASP A 91 -12.74 -7.47 -11.78
N GLU A 92 -13.78 -8.09 -11.20
CA GLU A 92 -13.80 -9.52 -10.89
C GLU A 92 -13.89 -10.42 -12.14
N ASN A 93 -14.26 -9.84 -13.29
CA ASN A 93 -14.33 -10.54 -14.56
C ASN A 93 -13.04 -10.42 -15.38
N GLY A 94 -12.01 -9.75 -14.85
CA GLY A 94 -10.76 -9.52 -15.56
C GLY A 94 -10.83 -8.38 -16.58
N ASN A 95 -11.92 -7.59 -16.60
CA ASN A 95 -12.02 -6.43 -17.46
C ASN A 95 -11.33 -5.23 -16.82
N ALA A 96 -10.67 -4.44 -17.65
CA ALA A 96 -9.96 -3.24 -17.23
C ALA A 96 -10.70 -1.98 -17.71
N ALA A 97 -10.93 -1.04 -16.80
CA ALA A 97 -11.62 0.23 -17.11
C ALA A 97 -10.90 1.43 -16.45
N PRO A 98 -10.94 2.62 -17.04
CA PRO A 98 -10.36 3.82 -16.44
C PRO A 98 -10.87 4.01 -15.01
N TRP A 99 -9.93 4.13 -14.06
CA TRP A 99 -10.24 4.42 -12.68
C TRP A 99 -10.80 5.84 -12.62
N LYS A 100 -12.12 5.98 -12.53
CA LYS A 100 -12.77 7.27 -12.34
C LYS A 100 -12.14 7.94 -11.12
N THR A 101 -11.72 9.19 -11.27
CA THR A 101 -11.47 10.07 -10.13
C THR A 101 -12.73 10.00 -9.28
N VAL A 102 -12.66 9.33 -8.13
CA VAL A 102 -13.77 9.33 -7.18
C VAL A 102 -13.97 10.79 -6.82
N ARG A 103 -14.96 11.45 -7.44
CA ARG A 103 -15.45 12.73 -6.93
C ARG A 103 -15.98 12.37 -5.56
N ARG A 104 -15.28 12.80 -4.51
CA ARG A 104 -15.87 12.81 -3.17
C ARG A 104 -17.17 13.58 -3.31
N ALA A 105 -18.31 12.89 -3.20
CA ALA A 105 -19.55 13.56 -2.90
C ALA A 105 -19.33 14.21 -1.53
N GLY A 106 -19.43 15.54 -1.50
CA GLY A 106 -19.38 16.33 -0.27
C GLY A 106 -20.70 16.22 0.48
#